data_AF-A0A2N2LP23-F1
#
_entry.id   AF-A0A2N2LP23-F1
#
_cell.length_a   1.000
_cell.length_b   1.000
_cell.length_c   1.000
_cell.angle_alpha   90.00
_cell.angle_beta   90.00
_cell.angle_gamma   90.00
#
_symmetry.space_group_name_H-M   'P 1'
#
loop_
_entity.id
_entity.type
_entity.pdbx_description
1 polymer ?
#
loop_
_entity_poly.entity_id
_entity_poly.type
_entity_poly.pdbx_seq_one_letter_code
_entity_poly.pdbx_strand_id
1 'polypeptide(L)'
;MRILLTNDDGIYARGLAALYEELSREADCLIVAPEIEQSAVGHAITLFRPHQEADFTVAARFACRMVRLIEKNQSLHGSAFNVNIPCLPEEKIKGVAVVRQGRGNVIETFEKRTDPRDNIYYWISAEVLTAAKDLQTDIGALSDGYITITPIQYDLTRYDLLESLKTMMDKP
;
A
#
# COMPACT_ATOMS: atom_id res chain seq x y z
N MET A 1 -18.46 -7.48 15.14
CA MET A 1 -17.79 -7.37 13.84
C MET A 1 -16.84 -8.55 13.67
N ARG A 2 -16.73 -9.11 12.45
CA ARG A 2 -15.70 -10.09 12.11
C ARG A 2 -14.72 -9.47 11.12
N ILE A 3 -13.41 -9.61 11.36
CA ILE A 3 -12.36 -9.03 10.52
C ILE A 3 -11.40 -10.14 10.09
N LEU A 4 -11.10 -10.20 8.79
CA LEU A 4 -10.03 -11.03 8.25
C LEU A 4 -8.76 -10.17 8.14
N LEU A 5 -7.66 -10.62 8.74
CA LEU A 5 -6.35 -9.99 8.66
C LEU A 5 -5.42 -10.84 7.79
N THR A 6 -4.67 -10.18 6.92
CA THR A 6 -3.69 -10.78 6.01
C THR A 6 -2.54 -9.80 5.73
N ASN A 7 -1.43 -10.29 5.19
CA ASN A 7 -0.29 -9.52 4.73
C ASN A 7 0.52 -10.31 3.68
N ASP A 8 1.55 -9.68 3.13
CA ASP A 8 2.57 -10.28 2.28
C ASP A 8 3.88 -10.60 3.02
N ASP A 9 4.20 -9.92 4.13
CA ASP A 9 5.40 -10.19 4.94
C ASP A 9 5.42 -11.58 5.63
N GLY A 10 4.25 -12.23 5.73
CA GLY A 10 4.07 -13.55 6.35
C GLY A 10 3.48 -13.55 7.76
N ILE A 11 3.09 -14.75 8.22
CA ILE A 11 2.32 -14.99 9.45
C ILE A 11 3.04 -14.54 10.74
N TYR A 12 4.37 -14.51 10.71
CA TYR A 12 5.20 -14.10 11.84
C TYR A 12 5.60 -12.61 11.81
N ALA A 13 5.07 -11.83 10.86
CA ALA A 13 5.45 -10.43 10.72
C ALA A 13 4.98 -9.58 11.92
N ARG A 14 5.86 -8.69 12.39
CA ARG A 14 5.59 -7.79 13.52
C ARG A 14 4.42 -6.84 13.25
N GLY A 15 4.26 -6.38 12.01
CA GLY A 15 3.14 -5.50 11.62
C GLY A 15 1.78 -6.19 11.75
N LEU A 16 1.69 -7.46 11.32
CA LEU A 16 0.48 -8.26 11.44
C LEU A 16 0.13 -8.55 12.91
N ALA A 17 1.14 -8.88 13.73
CA ALA A 17 0.96 -9.07 15.16
C ALA A 17 0.43 -7.81 15.86
N ALA A 18 1.04 -6.65 15.61
CA ALA A 18 0.60 -5.37 16.17
C ALA A 18 -0.84 -5.02 15.74
N LEU A 19 -1.19 -5.29 14.48
CA LEU A 19 -2.54 -5.07 13.97
C LEU A 19 -3.58 -5.96 14.66
N TYR A 20 -3.26 -7.24 14.85
CA TYR A 20 -4.11 -8.18 15.57
C TYR A 20 -4.29 -7.77 17.05
N GLU A 21 -3.22 -7.39 17.75
CA GLU A 21 -3.28 -6.97 19.15
C GLU A 21 -4.22 -5.80 19.41
N GLU A 22 -4.31 -4.85 18.47
CA GLU A 22 -5.22 -3.71 18.58
C GLU A 22 -6.64 -4.06 18.11
N LEU A 23 -6.82 -4.71 16.95
CA LEU A 23 -8.14 -5.00 16.40
C LEU A 23 -8.92 -6.08 17.15
N SER A 24 -8.22 -7.08 17.71
CA SER A 24 -8.85 -8.17 18.48
C SER A 24 -9.54 -7.70 19.77
N ARG A 25 -9.22 -6.49 20.24
CA ARG A 25 -9.90 -5.87 21.40
C ARG A 25 -11.34 -5.47 21.10
N GLU A 26 -11.69 -5.30 19.83
CA GLU A 26 -12.97 -4.73 19.40
C GLU A 26 -13.72 -5.60 18.38
N ALA A 27 -13.04 -6.59 17.79
CA ALA A 27 -13.62 -7.47 16.79
C ALA A 27 -13.09 -8.91 16.88
N ASP A 28 -13.91 -9.84 16.40
CA ASP A 28 -13.53 -11.23 16.18
C ASP A 28 -12.61 -11.30 14.96
N CYS A 29 -11.31 -11.48 15.20
CA CYS A 29 -10.28 -11.43 14.17
C CYS A 29 -9.82 -12.83 13.77
N LEU A 30 -9.88 -13.11 12.46
CA LEU A 30 -9.29 -14.29 11.83
C LEU A 30 -8.03 -13.86 11.08
N ILE A 31 -6.91 -14.58 11.27
CA ILE A 31 -5.68 -14.33 10.52
C ILE A 31 -5.51 -15.41 9.45
N VAL A 32 -5.26 -14.99 8.22
CA VAL A 32 -4.82 -15.86 7.12
C VAL A 32 -3.70 -15.14 6.37
N ALA A 33 -2.46 -15.62 6.51
CA ALA A 33 -1.26 -15.01 5.95
C ALA A 33 -0.29 -16.09 5.44
N PRO A 34 0.60 -15.79 4.48
CA PRO A 34 1.58 -16.74 3.97
C PRO A 34 2.60 -17.13 5.06
N GLU A 35 3.27 -18.27 4.92
CA GLU A 35 4.32 -18.69 5.87
C GLU A 35 5.62 -17.90 5.69
N ILE A 36 5.92 -17.51 4.44
CA ILE A 36 7.15 -16.82 4.03
C ILE A 36 6.84 -15.48 3.35
N GLU A 37 7.83 -14.58 3.34
CA GLU A 37 7.79 -13.27 2.67
C GLU A 37 7.35 -13.38 1.20
N GLN A 38 6.39 -12.54 0.81
CA GLN A 38 5.80 -12.43 -0.52
C GLN A 38 5.90 -11.00 -1.08
N SER A 39 6.76 -10.15 -0.52
CA SER A 39 7.03 -8.82 -1.07
C SER A 39 7.26 -8.85 -2.58
N ALA A 40 6.58 -7.94 -3.29
CA ALA A 40 6.66 -7.73 -4.74
C ALA A 40 6.08 -8.84 -5.65
N VAL A 41 5.27 -9.77 -5.14
CA VAL A 41 4.49 -10.71 -6.00
C VAL A 41 3.07 -10.20 -6.36
N GLY A 42 2.68 -9.00 -5.92
CA GLY A 42 1.34 -8.42 -6.10
C GLY A 42 1.27 -7.14 -6.95
N HIS A 43 0.16 -6.39 -6.82
CA HIS A 43 -0.12 -5.15 -7.58
C HIS A 43 0.69 -3.92 -7.15
N ALA A 44 1.51 -4.03 -6.10
CA ALA A 44 2.35 -2.96 -5.59
C ALA A 44 3.77 -3.48 -5.31
N ILE A 45 4.77 -2.71 -5.72
CA ILE A 45 6.16 -2.93 -5.35
C ILE A 45 6.47 -1.95 -4.20
N THR A 46 6.79 -2.48 -3.03
CA THR A 46 7.30 -1.69 -1.91
C THR A 46 8.73 -1.25 -2.23
N LEU A 47 8.91 -0.03 -2.75
CA LEU A 47 10.23 0.52 -3.13
C LEU A 47 10.99 1.15 -1.96
N PHE A 48 10.34 1.33 -0.81
CA PHE A 48 10.98 1.81 0.40
C PHE A 48 11.40 0.61 1.25
N ARG A 49 12.69 0.51 1.58
CA ARG A 49 13.17 -0.54 2.48
C ARG A 49 12.41 -0.47 3.80
N PRO A 50 11.74 -1.54 4.25
CA PRO A 50 11.24 -1.59 5.61
C PRO A 50 12.43 -1.40 6.56
N HIS A 51 12.34 -0.43 7.47
CA HIS A 51 13.30 -0.32 8.55
C HIS A 51 13.13 -1.55 9.45
N GLN A 52 14.22 -2.27 9.74
CA GLN A 52 14.18 -3.46 10.61
C GLN A 52 13.62 -3.17 12.03
N GLU A 53 13.53 -1.89 12.40
CA GLU A 53 13.01 -1.39 13.68
C GLU A 53 11.70 -0.59 13.57
N ALA A 54 10.91 -0.75 12.50
CA ALA A 54 9.66 0.00 12.35
C ALA A 54 8.71 -0.22 13.55
N ASP A 55 8.20 0.89 14.10
CA ASP A 55 7.16 0.90 15.13
C ASP A 55 5.77 0.90 14.47
N PHE A 56 5.04 -0.21 14.62
CA PHE A 56 3.71 -0.40 14.04
C PHE A 56 2.58 0.11 14.94
N THR A 57 2.87 0.65 16.12
CA THR A 57 1.85 1.07 17.11
C THR A 57 0.89 2.10 16.53
N VAL A 58 1.43 3.14 15.87
CA VAL A 58 0.61 4.18 15.23
C VAL A 58 -0.25 3.58 14.12
N ALA A 59 0.32 2.69 13.31
CA ALA A 59 -0.38 2.04 12.21
C ALA A 59 -1.55 1.17 12.69
N ALA A 60 -1.33 0.34 13.71
CA ALA A 60 -2.35 -0.51 14.28
C ALA A 60 -3.50 0.29 14.89
N ARG A 61 -3.20 1.35 15.68
CA ARG A 61 -4.24 2.24 16.23
C ARG A 61 -5.01 2.98 15.13
N PHE A 62 -4.31 3.40 14.07
CA PHE A 62 -4.95 4.07 12.94
C PHE A 62 -5.85 3.11 12.16
N ALA A 63 -5.47 1.84 12.02
CA ALA A 63 -6.32 0.82 11.43
C ALA A 63 -7.64 0.63 12.22
N CYS A 64 -7.59 0.57 13.56
CA CYS A 64 -8.81 0.56 14.38
C CYS A 64 -9.69 1.78 14.13
N ARG A 65 -9.09 2.97 13.96
CA ARG A 65 -9.82 4.20 13.60
C ARG A 65 -10.50 4.07 12.23
N MET A 66 -9.82 3.51 11.23
CA MET A 66 -10.37 3.28 9.90
C MET A 66 -11.53 2.29 9.91
N VAL A 67 -11.39 1.18 10.64
CA VAL A 67 -12.45 0.17 10.79
C VAL A 67 -13.71 0.81 11.40
N ARG A 68 -13.56 1.55 12.51
CA ARG A 68 -14.67 2.28 13.14
C ARG A 68 -15.30 3.32 12.21
N LEU A 69 -14.49 3.97 11.37
CA LEU A 69 -14.98 4.94 10.40
C LEU A 69 -15.83 4.24 9.33
N ILE A 70 -15.35 3.12 8.79
CA ILE A 70 -16.07 2.35 7.76
C ILE A 70 -17.37 1.80 8.33
N GLU A 71 -17.37 1.19 9.52
CA GLU A 71 -18.57 0.64 10.14
C GLU A 71 -19.66 1.69 10.38
N LYS A 72 -19.28 2.93 10.74
CA LYS A 72 -20.23 4.01 11.02
C LYS A 72 -20.77 4.68 9.75
N ASN A 73 -20.16 4.44 8.59
CA ASN A 73 -20.48 5.14 7.35
C ASN A 73 -20.75 4.15 6.22
N GLN A 74 -22.03 3.82 6.03
CA GLN A 74 -22.47 2.87 4.99
C GLN A 74 -22.02 3.25 3.57
N SER A 75 -21.82 4.53 3.29
CA SER A 75 -21.31 5.01 1.99
C SER A 75 -19.88 4.56 1.68
N LEU A 76 -19.12 4.11 2.68
CA LEU A 76 -17.76 3.60 2.52
C LEU A 76 -17.73 2.07 2.32
N HIS A 77 -18.86 1.38 2.46
CA HIS A 77 -18.94 -0.06 2.26
C HIS A 77 -18.66 -0.43 0.81
N GLY A 78 -17.95 -1.54 0.59
CA GLY A 78 -17.55 -1.99 -0.74
C GLY A 78 -16.40 -1.17 -1.37
N SER A 79 -15.85 -0.20 -0.64
CA SER A 79 -14.68 0.56 -1.06
C SER A 79 -13.39 -0.06 -0.51
N ALA A 80 -12.30 0.15 -1.23
CA ALA A 80 -10.95 -0.17 -0.75
C ALA A 80 -10.18 1.13 -0.47
N PHE A 81 -9.36 1.10 0.57
CA PHE A 81 -8.54 2.25 0.98
C PHE A 81 -7.09 1.80 1.13
N ASN A 82 -6.19 2.49 0.44
CA ASN A 82 -4.77 2.39 0.70
C ASN A 82 -4.38 3.42 1.76
N VAL A 83 -3.71 2.98 2.82
CA VAL A 83 -3.31 3.85 3.94
C VAL A 83 -1.83 3.70 4.19
N ASN A 84 -1.10 4.81 4.23
CA ASN A 84 0.33 4.81 4.56
C ASN A 84 0.59 5.64 5.81
N ILE A 85 1.46 5.11 6.68
CA ILE A 85 1.84 5.74 7.95
C ILE A 85 3.31 6.16 7.83
N PRO A 86 3.65 7.44 8.06
CA PRO A 86 5.03 7.87 7.99
C PRO A 86 5.83 7.25 9.13
N CYS A 87 7.05 6.78 8.86
CA CYS A 87 7.95 6.24 9.86
C CYS A 87 8.59 7.37 10.68
N LEU A 88 7.76 8.10 11.43
CA LEU A 88 8.11 9.22 12.28
C LEU A 88 7.57 8.97 13.70
N PRO A 89 8.22 9.53 14.75
CA PRO A 89 7.60 9.62 16.07
C PRO A 89 6.21 10.26 15.97
N GLU A 90 5.25 9.76 16.75
CA GLU A 90 3.84 10.17 16.67
C GLU A 90 3.66 11.68 16.80
N GLU A 91 4.45 12.32 17.67
CA GLU A 91 4.43 13.77 17.89
C GLU A 91 4.88 14.60 16.68
N LYS A 92 5.54 13.97 15.70
CA LYS A 92 5.97 14.61 14.44
C LYS A 92 5.02 14.35 13.28
N ILE A 93 4.00 13.52 13.47
CA ILE A 93 2.98 13.26 12.45
C ILE A 93 2.08 14.50 12.37
N LYS A 94 2.05 15.15 11.21
CA LYS A 94 1.36 16.43 11.01
C LYS A 94 -0.16 16.31 10.96
N GLY A 95 -0.67 15.11 10.70
CA GLY A 95 -2.10 14.83 10.59
C GLY A 95 -2.42 13.76 9.56
N VAL A 96 -3.65 13.79 9.06
CA VAL A 96 -4.17 12.86 8.04
C VAL A 96 -4.50 13.66 6.78
N ALA A 97 -4.06 13.16 5.62
CA ALA A 97 -4.37 13.71 4.31
C ALA A 97 -5.12 12.67 3.47
N VAL A 98 -6.28 13.06 2.92
CA VAL A 98 -6.96 12.28 1.88
C VAL A 98 -6.41 12.74 0.53
N VAL A 99 -5.83 11.81 -0.22
CA VAL A 99 -4.99 12.12 -1.38
C VAL A 99 -5.31 11.18 -2.55
N ARG A 100 -4.84 11.54 -3.74
CA ARG A 100 -4.87 10.66 -4.91
C ARG A 100 -3.61 9.79 -4.97
N GLN A 101 -3.68 8.69 -5.70
CA GLN A 101 -2.50 7.88 -6.00
C GLN A 101 -1.45 8.71 -6.76
N GLY A 102 -0.21 8.69 -6.27
CA GLY A 102 0.94 9.28 -6.93
C GLY A 102 1.38 8.47 -8.15
N ARG A 103 2.07 9.12 -9.08
CA ARG A 103 2.79 8.43 -10.17
C ARG A 103 4.27 8.46 -9.82
N GLY A 104 4.81 7.32 -9.41
CA GLY A 104 6.25 7.17 -9.22
C GLY A 104 6.93 7.01 -10.58
N ASN A 105 7.88 7.89 -10.90
CA ASN A 105 8.82 7.62 -11.98
C ASN A 105 9.89 6.68 -11.43
N VAL A 106 9.60 5.39 -11.49
CA VAL A 106 10.54 4.34 -11.10
C VAL A 106 11.47 4.12 -12.28
N ILE A 107 12.75 4.48 -12.13
CA ILE A 107 13.76 4.03 -13.09
C ILE A 107 14.25 2.68 -12.59
N GLU A 108 13.83 1.64 -13.30
CA GLU A 108 14.38 0.30 -13.12
C GLU A 108 15.83 0.29 -13.61
N THR A 109 16.73 -0.10 -12.73
CA THR A 109 18.15 -0.30 -13.01
C THR A 109 18.48 -1.78 -12.87
N PHE A 110 19.33 -2.29 -13.77
CA PHE A 110 19.72 -3.70 -13.77
C PHE A 110 21.20 -3.79 -13.47
N GLU A 111 21.54 -4.32 -12.30
CA GLU A 111 22.92 -4.56 -11.91
C GLU A 111 23.38 -5.91 -12.46
N LYS A 112 24.25 -5.91 -13.47
CA LYS A 112 24.86 -7.13 -13.99
C LYS A 112 25.82 -7.72 -12.96
N ARG A 113 25.63 -9.00 -12.63
CA ARG A 113 26.49 -9.77 -11.73
C ARG A 113 26.88 -11.10 -12.37
N THR A 114 27.89 -11.74 -11.81
CA THR A 114 28.39 -13.06 -12.22
C THR A 114 28.39 -13.98 -11.00
N ASP A 115 27.89 -15.20 -11.15
CA ASP A 115 27.92 -16.21 -10.08
C ASP A 115 29.29 -16.93 -10.02
N PRO A 116 29.56 -17.76 -8.99
CA PRO A 116 30.82 -18.52 -8.90
C PRO A 116 31.05 -19.58 -9.99
N ARG A 117 30.09 -19.77 -10.92
CA ARG A 117 30.15 -20.69 -12.06
C ARG A 117 30.22 -19.93 -13.39
N ASP A 118 30.54 -18.64 -13.36
CA ASP A 118 30.62 -17.73 -14.50
C ASP A 118 29.30 -17.47 -15.25
N ASN A 119 28.14 -17.77 -14.63
CA ASN A 119 26.85 -17.40 -15.22
C ASN A 119 26.53 -15.93 -14.93
N ILE A 120 26.07 -15.22 -15.96
CA ILE A 120 25.60 -13.84 -15.82
C ILE A 120 24.16 -13.84 -15.29
N TYR A 121 23.91 -13.04 -14.27
CA TYR A 121 22.57 -12.72 -13.80
C TYR A 121 22.44 -11.21 -13.59
N TYR A 122 21.20 -10.72 -13.52
CA TYR A 122 20.90 -9.30 -13.35
C TYR A 122 20.06 -9.13 -12.09
N TRP A 123 20.50 -8.23 -11.21
CA TRP A 123 19.72 -7.83 -10.04
C TRP A 123 18.90 -6.60 -10.40
N ILE A 124 17.57 -6.71 -10.28
CA ILE A 124 16.68 -5.55 -10.47
C ILE A 124 16.81 -4.65 -9.25
N SER A 125 17.14 -3.40 -9.50
CA SER A 125 17.06 -2.31 -8.54
C SER A 125 16.16 -1.24 -9.13
N ALA A 126 15.67 -0.35 -8.29
CA ALA A 126 14.77 0.71 -8.70
C ALA A 126 15.18 1.98 -7.97
N GLU A 127 15.48 3.02 -8.74
CA GLU A 127 15.64 4.36 -8.19
C GLU A 127 14.33 5.10 -8.38
N VAL A 128 13.75 5.53 -7.27
CA VAL A 128 12.62 6.45 -7.30
C VAL A 128 13.17 7.82 -7.66
N LEU A 129 12.91 8.29 -8.88
CA LEU A 129 13.13 9.69 -9.18
C LEU A 129 12.17 10.49 -8.29
N THR A 130 12.72 11.31 -7.40
CA THR A 130 11.95 12.29 -6.64
C THR A 130 11.29 13.26 -7.63
N ALA A 131 10.02 12.99 -7.96
CA ALA A 131 9.16 13.96 -8.59
C ALA A 131 9.00 15.18 -7.66
N ALA A 132 8.59 16.33 -8.22
CA ALA A 132 8.22 17.49 -7.43
C ALA A 132 7.23 17.09 -6.32
N LYS A 133 7.43 17.63 -5.11
CA LYS A 133 6.67 17.26 -3.92
C LYS A 133 5.20 17.71 -4.06
N ASP A 134 4.36 16.83 -4.60
CA ASP A 134 2.91 17.07 -4.72
C ASP A 134 2.19 16.54 -3.48
N LEU A 135 1.81 17.46 -2.59
CA LEU A 135 1.08 17.17 -1.35
C LEU A 135 -0.33 16.60 -1.60
N GLN A 136 -0.83 16.61 -2.84
CA GLN A 136 -2.08 15.95 -3.21
C GLN A 136 -1.90 14.45 -3.51
N THR A 137 -0.67 13.93 -3.46
CA THR A 137 -0.36 12.52 -3.67
C THR A 137 0.00 11.79 -2.38
N ASP A 138 -0.24 10.49 -2.35
CA ASP A 138 0.24 9.60 -1.28
C ASP A 138 1.75 9.73 -1.02
N ILE A 139 2.59 9.67 -2.04
CA ILE A 139 4.05 9.81 -1.89
C ILE A 139 4.43 11.20 -1.36
N GLY A 140 3.85 12.26 -1.92
CA GLY A 140 4.21 13.63 -1.56
C GLY A 140 3.75 14.02 -0.15
N ALA A 141 2.53 13.64 0.24
CA ALA A 141 2.02 13.90 1.59
C ALA A 141 2.70 13.02 2.65
N LEU A 142 2.96 11.73 2.35
CA LEU A 142 3.66 10.82 3.26
C LEU A 142 5.09 11.31 3.55
N SER A 143 5.82 11.72 2.51
CA SER A 143 7.17 12.32 2.65
C SER A 143 7.15 13.71 3.32
N ASP A 144 5.98 14.33 3.47
CA ASP A 144 5.81 15.55 4.27
C ASP A 144 5.39 15.27 5.72
N GLY A 145 5.22 14.00 6.10
CA GLY A 145 4.90 13.60 7.47
C GLY A 145 3.41 13.50 7.77
N TYR A 146 2.55 13.37 6.77
CA TYR A 146 1.14 13.05 6.94
C TYR A 146 0.89 11.55 6.85
N ILE A 147 -0.07 11.06 7.62
CA ILE A 147 -0.75 9.79 7.31
C ILE A 147 -1.57 10.01 6.04
N THR A 148 -1.46 9.12 5.06
CA THR A 148 -2.20 9.27 3.80
C THR A 148 -3.30 8.23 3.68
N ILE A 149 -4.45 8.65 3.16
CA ILE A 149 -5.56 7.79 2.81
C ILE A 149 -5.88 8.02 1.34
N THR A 150 -5.76 6.98 0.54
CA THR A 150 -6.11 6.98 -0.89
C THR A 150 -7.28 6.02 -1.10
N PRO A 151 -8.50 6.50 -1.37
CA PRO A 151 -9.58 5.64 -1.85
C PRO A 151 -9.19 5.04 -3.21
N ILE A 152 -9.29 3.72 -3.35
CA ILE A 152 -8.91 3.00 -4.56
C ILE A 152 -10.07 2.15 -5.08
N GLN A 153 -10.02 1.88 -6.38
CA GLN A 153 -10.97 1.03 -7.10
C GLN A 153 -10.22 -0.14 -7.74
N TYR A 154 -10.87 -1.30 -7.83
CA TYR A 154 -10.32 -2.48 -8.48
C TYR A 154 -10.81 -2.64 -9.93
N ASP A 155 -11.90 -1.97 -10.29
CA ASP A 155 -12.38 -1.92 -11.66
C ASP A 155 -11.56 -0.89 -12.44
N LEU A 156 -10.69 -1.39 -13.32
CA LEU A 156 -9.80 -0.58 -14.16
C LEU A 156 -10.40 -0.31 -15.54
N THR A 157 -11.68 -0.66 -15.76
CA THR A 157 -12.36 -0.41 -17.03
C THR A 157 -12.43 1.09 -17.29
N ARG A 158 -11.92 1.52 -18.45
CA ARG A 158 -12.06 2.90 -18.94
C ARG A 158 -13.45 3.11 -19.53
N TYR A 159 -14.45 3.25 -18.65
CA TYR A 159 -15.86 3.43 -19.02
C TYR A 159 -16.09 4.59 -20.01
N ASP A 160 -15.28 5.65 -19.91
CA ASP A 160 -15.29 6.80 -20.82
C ASP A 160 -14.90 6.46 -22.27
N LEU A 161 -14.24 5.32 -22.49
CA LEU A 161 -13.83 4.85 -23.81
C LEU A 161 -14.78 3.80 -24.41
N LEU A 162 -15.75 3.29 -23.66
CA LEU A 162 -16.58 2.18 -24.14
C LEU A 162 -17.39 2.54 -25.38
N GLU A 163 -18.09 3.67 -25.36
CA GLU A 163 -18.96 4.08 -26.47
C GLU A 163 -18.15 4.51 -27.70
N SER A 164 -17.00 5.17 -27.50
CA SER A 164 -16.12 5.54 -28.61
C SER A 164 -15.50 4.32 -29.28
N LEU A 165 -15.06 3.32 -28.50
CA LEU A 165 -14.53 2.07 -29.04
C LEU A 165 -15.58 1.24 -29.77
N LYS A 166 -16.81 1.12 -29.24
CA LYS A 166 -17.91 0.44 -29.94
C LYS A 166 -18.16 1.06 -31.31
N THR A 167 -18.29 2.38 -31.35
CA THR A 167 -18.51 3.14 -32.59
C THR A 167 -17.40 2.95 -33.61
N MET A 168 -16.13 2.83 -33.19
CA MET A 168 -15.00 2.58 -34.09
C MET A 168 -14.91 1.12 -34.59
N MET A 169 -15.41 0.17 -33.81
CA MET A 169 -15.38 -1.27 -34.13
C MET A 169 -16.58 -1.75 -34.92
N ASP A 170 -17.69 -1.02 -34.84
CA ASP A 170 -18.78 -1.12 -35.81
C ASP A 170 -18.28 -0.54 -37.15
N LYS A 171 -17.54 -1.36 -37.92
CA LYS A 171 -17.38 -1.11 -39.36
C LYS A 171 -18.76 -1.24 -40.02
N PRO A 172 -19.02 -0.46 -41.09
CA PRO A 172 -20.22 -0.68 -41.91
C PRO A 172 -20.28 -2.10 -42.48
#